data_AF-A0AAV6Z2D5-F1
#
_entry.id   AF-A0AAV6Z2D5-F1
#
_cell.length_a   1.000
_cell.length_b   1.000
_cell.length_c   1.000
_cell.angle_alpha   90.00
_cell.angle_beta   90.00
_cell.angle_gamma   90.00
#
_symmetry.space_group_name_H-M   'P 1'
#
loop_
_entity.id
_entity.type
_entity.pdbx_description
1 polymer ?
#
loop_
_entity_poly.entity_id
_entity_poly.type
_entity_poly.pdbx_seq_one_letter_code
_entity_poly.pdbx_strand_id
1 'polypeptide(L)'
;MQSQPCDSDTYTDCLGNETKCLSQVSTVAGLTSTAMRGCATPSLCAIPHEEGSLEHLRFISDTTCTDGGSGLHYCLYLLGVTFIGLFKVMY
;
A
#
# COMPACT_ATOMS: atom_id res chain seq x y z
N MET A 1 9.91 12.40 -21.20
CA MET A 1 9.41 11.01 -21.03
C MET A 1 8.24 11.10 -20.07
N GLN A 2 7.06 10.63 -20.46
CA GLN A 2 5.84 10.75 -19.64
C GLN A 2 5.58 9.40 -18.97
N SER A 3 5.53 9.38 -17.63
CA SER A 3 5.23 8.17 -16.87
C SER A 3 3.74 7.86 -16.94
N GLN A 4 3.40 6.58 -17.09
CA GLN A 4 2.02 6.10 -16.98
C GLN A 4 1.71 5.80 -15.50
N PRO A 5 0.48 6.03 -15.03
CA PRO A 5 0.08 5.64 -13.69
C PRO A 5 0.10 4.11 -13.56
N CYS A 6 0.38 3.61 -12.35
CA CYS A 6 0.25 2.19 -12.04
C CYS A 6 -1.22 1.76 -12.19
N ASP A 7 -1.45 0.64 -12.87
CA ASP A 7 -2.77 0.01 -12.92
C ASP A 7 -3.19 -0.43 -11.50
N SER A 8 -4.43 -0.13 -11.13
CA SER A 8 -5.00 -0.40 -9.81
C SER A 8 -5.89 -1.64 -9.78
N ASP A 9 -6.25 -2.19 -10.94
CA ASP A 9 -7.34 -3.15 -11.04
C ASP A 9 -6.86 -4.61 -10.97
N THR A 10 -5.55 -4.81 -10.93
CA THR A 10 -4.92 -6.13 -10.80
C THR A 10 -4.59 -6.44 -9.34
N TYR A 11 -5.18 -7.52 -8.83
CA TYR A 11 -4.87 -8.09 -7.53
C TYR A 11 -4.15 -9.43 -7.69
N THR A 12 -3.26 -9.74 -6.75
CA THR A 12 -2.50 -10.99 -6.74
C THR A 12 -2.56 -11.61 -5.36
N ASP A 13 -2.76 -12.92 -5.28
CA ASP A 13 -2.66 -13.65 -4.02
C ASP A 13 -1.21 -13.73 -3.57
N CYS A 14 -0.95 -13.32 -2.33
CA CYS A 14 0.36 -13.45 -1.72
C CYS A 14 0.69 -14.92 -1.46
N LEU A 15 1.94 -15.32 -1.68
CA LEU A 15 2.36 -16.71 -1.55
C LEU A 15 3.29 -16.92 -0.35
N GLY A 16 3.24 -18.11 0.24
CA GLY A 16 4.18 -18.51 1.28
C GLY A 16 4.09 -17.68 2.56
N ASN A 17 5.13 -16.91 2.86
CA ASN A 17 5.28 -16.12 4.10
C ASN A 17 5.02 -14.62 3.91
N GLU A 18 4.56 -14.21 2.74
CA GLU A 18 4.21 -12.83 2.43
C GLU A 18 2.83 -12.50 3.01
N THR A 19 2.80 -11.95 4.21
CA THR A 19 1.55 -11.69 4.96
C THR A 19 1.15 -10.22 4.99
N LYS A 20 1.89 -9.35 4.29
CA LYS A 20 1.64 -7.91 4.23
C LYS A 20 1.50 -7.44 2.78
N CYS A 21 0.62 -6.47 2.54
CA CYS A 21 0.59 -5.72 1.30
C CYS A 21 1.59 -4.58 1.37
N LEU A 22 2.44 -4.47 0.37
CA LEU A 22 3.54 -3.51 0.24
C LEU A 22 3.19 -2.45 -0.80
N SER A 23 3.51 -1.19 -0.50
CA SER A 23 3.57 -0.09 -1.46
C SER A 23 4.88 0.67 -1.23
N GLN A 24 5.75 0.67 -2.23
CA GLN A 24 7.07 1.30 -2.15
C GLN A 24 7.24 2.36 -3.24
N VAL A 25 7.80 3.50 -2.88
CA VAL A 25 8.13 4.59 -3.80
C VAL A 25 9.62 4.86 -3.69
N SER A 26 10.34 4.67 -4.79
CA SER A 26 11.78 4.88 -4.85
C SER A 26 12.12 6.04 -5.80
N THR A 27 12.91 6.98 -5.32
CA THR A 27 13.40 8.13 -6.08
C THR A 27 14.90 8.05 -6.18
N VAL A 28 15.42 8.08 -7.41
CA VAL A 28 16.86 8.17 -7.67
C VAL A 28 17.17 9.59 -8.14
N ALA A 29 18.14 10.25 -7.51
CA ALA A 29 18.51 11.61 -7.82
C ALA A 29 18.88 11.77 -9.30
N GLY A 30 18.18 12.65 -10.01
CA GLY A 30 18.35 12.87 -11.45
C GLY A 30 17.53 11.94 -12.34
N LEU A 31 16.75 11.01 -11.78
CA LEU A 31 15.85 10.11 -12.50
C LEU A 31 14.40 10.27 -12.01
N THR A 32 13.47 9.64 -12.73
CA THR A 32 12.04 9.61 -12.38
C THR A 32 11.80 8.64 -11.21
N SER A 33 10.93 9.04 -10.28
CA SER A 33 10.48 8.16 -9.21
C SER A 33 9.73 6.96 -9.76
N THR A 34 9.96 5.79 -9.14
CA THR A 34 9.30 4.53 -9.47
C THR A 34 8.45 4.10 -8.29
N ALA A 35 7.24 3.64 -8.56
CA ALA A 35 6.36 3.08 -7.55
C ALA A 35 6.13 1.59 -7.83
N MET A 36 6.13 0.78 -6.78
CA MET A 36 5.81 -0.64 -6.84
C MET A 36 4.81 -1.01 -5.76
N ARG A 37 3.94 -1.98 -6.06
CA ARG A 37 2.99 -2.56 -5.12
C ARG A 37 3.06 -4.08 -5.21
N GLY A 38 2.84 -4.76 -4.10
CA GLY A 38 2.87 -6.22 -4.08
C GLY A 38 2.69 -6.80 -2.69
N CYS A 39 3.21 -7.99 -2.49
CA CYS A 39 3.20 -8.70 -1.22
C CYS A 39 4.61 -8.68 -0.61
N ALA A 40 4.69 -8.65 0.72
CA ALA A 40 5.95 -8.64 1.45
C ALA A 40 5.87 -9.46 2.74
N THR A 41 7.05 -9.91 3.18
CA THR A 41 7.22 -10.49 4.51
C THR A 41 7.24 -9.38 5.57
N PRO A 42 6.86 -9.66 6.82
CA PRO A 42 6.88 -8.66 7.89
C PRO A 42 8.24 -8.01 8.11
N SER A 43 9.33 -8.73 7.84
CA SER A 43 10.71 -8.23 7.94
C SER A 43 11.03 -7.13 6.94
N LEU A 44 10.49 -7.19 5.71
CA LEU A 44 10.68 -6.14 4.71
C LEU A 44 9.91 -4.86 5.09
N CYS A 45 8.79 -5.02 5.79
CA CYS A 45 7.98 -3.92 6.30
C CYS A 45 8.57 -3.23 7.53
N ALA A 46 9.62 -3.79 8.14
CA ALA A 46 10.27 -3.20 9.31
C ALA A 46 11.14 -1.98 8.94
N ILE A 47 11.41 -1.77 7.65
CA ILE A 47 12.26 -0.69 7.15
C ILE A 47 11.39 0.28 6.33
N PRO A 48 10.78 1.29 6.97
CA PRO A 48 9.83 2.17 6.30
C PRO A 48 10.50 3.20 5.39
N HIS A 49 11.79 3.47 5.59
CA HIS A 49 12.56 4.43 4.83
C HIS A 49 13.99 3.93 4.67
N GLU A 50 14.46 3.88 3.44
CA GLU A 50 15.84 3.53 3.10
C GLU A 50 16.43 4.61 2.21
N GLU A 51 17.58 5.13 2.61
CA GLU A 51 18.39 6.01 1.78
C GLU A 51 19.76 5.37 1.55
N GLY A 52 20.29 5.53 0.35
CA GLY A 52 21.61 5.02 0.03
C GLY A 52 22.23 5.73 -1.16
N SER A 53 23.48 5.40 -1.42
CA SER A 53 24.25 5.96 -2.53
C SER A 53 24.94 4.83 -3.27
N LEU A 54 24.63 4.68 -4.56
CA LEU A 54 25.23 3.67 -5.42
C LEU A 54 25.85 4.37 -6.63
N GLU A 55 27.17 4.24 -6.79
CA GLU A 55 27.94 4.81 -7.91
C GLU A 55 27.55 6.27 -8.27
N HIS A 56 27.55 7.18 -7.28
CA HIS A 56 27.14 8.60 -7.37
C HIS A 56 25.64 8.89 -7.49
N LEU A 57 24.78 7.87 -7.52
CA LEU A 57 23.33 8.04 -7.51
C LEU A 57 22.80 7.88 -6.08
N ARG A 58 22.18 8.94 -5.57
CA ARG A 58 21.44 8.86 -4.31
C ARG A 58 20.06 8.26 -4.58
N PHE A 59 19.71 7.21 -3.86
CA PHE A 59 18.36 6.64 -3.90
C PHE A 59 17.69 6.81 -2.54
N ILE A 60 16.41 7.15 -2.58
CA ILE A 60 15.54 7.28 -1.42
C ILE A 60 14.35 6.37 -1.69
N SER A 61 14.00 5.54 -0.73
CA SER A 61 12.91 4.59 -0.86
C SER A 61 12.01 4.63 0.36
N ASP A 62 10.74 4.92 0.14
CA ASP A 62 9.70 4.92 1.16
C ASP A 62 8.84 3.68 1.00
N THR A 63 8.70 2.92 2.08
CA THR A 63 8.00 1.64 2.12
C THR A 63 6.83 1.73 3.08
N THR A 64 5.62 1.49 2.57
CA THR A 64 4.39 1.40 3.36
C THR A 64 3.86 -0.02 3.30
N CYS A 65 3.58 -0.61 4.47
CA CYS A 65 2.94 -1.92 4.55
C CYS A 65 1.59 -1.86 5.25
N THR A 66 0.67 -2.69 4.80
CA THR A 66 -0.65 -2.87 5.40
C THR A 66 -0.93 -4.36 5.57
N ASP A 67 -1.81 -4.70 6.51
CA ASP A 67 -2.30 -6.07 6.75
C ASP A 67 -3.31 -6.57 5.68
N GLY A 68 -3.44 -5.85 4.55
CA GLY A 68 -4.40 -6.16 3.50
C GLY A 68 -5.78 -5.51 3.71
N GLY A 69 -6.74 -5.97 2.89
CA GLY A 69 -8.04 -5.34 2.57
C GLY A 69 -9.07 -5.19 3.70
N SER A 70 -8.68 -4.62 4.82
CA SER A 70 -9.57 -4.25 5.93
C SER A 70 -10.49 -3.06 5.59
N GLY A 71 -10.24 -2.35 4.49
CA GLY A 71 -11.07 -1.24 4.02
C GLY A 71 -12.51 -1.63 3.68
N LEU A 72 -12.73 -2.80 3.08
CA LEU A 72 -14.08 -3.25 2.71
C LEU A 72 -14.92 -3.61 3.94
N HIS A 73 -14.30 -4.27 4.93
CA HIS A 73 -14.95 -4.60 6.20
C HIS A 73 -15.34 -3.35 7.00
N TYR A 74 -14.49 -2.32 7.00
CA TYR A 74 -14.78 -1.05 7.68
C TYR A 74 -15.92 -0.27 7.01
N CYS A 75 -15.95 -0.23 5.66
CA CYS A 75 -17.05 0.38 4.92
C CYS A 75 -18.39 -0.35 5.14
N LEU A 76 -18.38 -1.69 5.12
CA LEU A 76 -19.58 -2.49 5.41
C LEU A 76 -20.06 -2.28 6.84
N TYR A 77 -19.14 -2.17 7.81
CA TYR A 77 -19.48 -1.87 9.19
C TYR A 77 -20.14 -0.49 9.34
N LEU A 78 -19.60 0.56 8.70
CA LEU A 78 -20.18 1.91 8.71
C LEU A 78 -21.58 1.95 8.08
N LEU A 79 -21.79 1.22 6.97
CA LEU A 79 -23.12 1.08 6.37
C LEU A 79 -24.09 0.37 7.31
N GLY A 80 -23.66 -0.71 7.98
CA GLY A 80 -24.49 -1.41 8.96
C GLY A 80 -24.93 -0.54 10.14
N VAL A 81 -24.01 0.25 10.70
CA VAL A 81 -24.30 1.14 11.84
C VAL A 81 -25.27 2.27 11.45
N THR A 82 -25.14 2.84 10.25
CA THR A 82 -26.06 3.88 9.77
C THR A 82 -27.47 3.33 9.54
N PHE A 83 -27.62 2.14 8.96
CA PHE A 83 -28.93 1.49 8.82
C PHE A 83 -29.60 1.22 10.17
N ILE A 84 -28.89 0.68 11.16
CA ILE A 84 -29.44 0.42 12.50
C ILE A 84 -29.83 1.73 13.19
N GLY A 85 -29.00 2.76 13.08
CA GLY A 85 -29.28 4.09 13.64
C GLY A 85 -30.55 4.71 13.04
N LEU A 86 -30.71 4.65 11.72
CA LEU A 86 -31.91 5.15 11.02
C LEU A 86 -33.17 4.36 11.41
N PHE A 87 -33.10 3.03 11.50
CA PHE A 87 -34.21 2.21 11.97
C PHE A 87 -34.66 2.59 13.38
N LYS A 88 -33.72 2.91 14.28
CA LYS A 88 -34.01 3.31 15.67
C LYS A 88 -34.55 4.74 15.81
N VAL A 89 -34.47 5.56 14.76
CA VAL A 89 -35.03 6.92 14.70
C VAL A 89 -36.44 6.89 14.11
N MET A 90 -36.74 5.90 13.26
CA MET A 90 -38.04 5.75 12.61
C MET A 90 -39.06 4.93 13.41
N TYR A 91 -38.63 4.19 14.44
CA TYR A 91 -39.45 3.40 15.37
C TYR A 91 -39.17 3.79 16.82
#